data_AF-X0RPF5-F1
#
_entry.id   AF-X0RPF5-F1
#
_cell.length_a   1.000
_cell.length_b   1.000
_cell.length_c   1.000
_cell.angle_alpha   90.00
_cell.angle_beta   90.00
_cell.angle_gamma   90.00
#
_symmetry.space_group_name_H-M   'P 1'
#
loop_
_entity.id
_entity.type
_entity.pdbx_description
1 polymer ?
#
loop_
_entity_poly.entity_id
_entity_poly.type
_entity_poly.pdbx_seq_one_letter_code
_entity_poly.pdbx_strand_id
1 'polypeptide(L)' 'MAERVILSPEDIRRSLSRIAHEIVENNPTLNDLVLVGMRTRGVPLATR' A
#
# COMPACT_ATOMS: atom_id res chain seq x y z
N MET A 1 17.21 -4.66 24.74
CA MET A 1 16.52 -5.64 23.89
C MET A 1 16.73 -5.20 22.44
N ALA A 2 17.15 -6.09 21.53
CA ALA A 2 17.34 -5.73 20.13
C ALA A 2 15.98 -5.53 19.45
N GLU A 3 15.85 -4.49 18.62
CA GLU A 3 14.62 -4.19 17.89
C GLU A 3 14.34 -5.29 16.85
N ARG A 4 13.13 -5.83 16.88
CA ARG A 4 12.70 -6.88 15.94
C ARG A 4 12.02 -6.23 14.74
N VAL A 5 12.63 -6.35 13.57
CA VAL A 5 12.01 -5.97 12.30
C VAL A 5 10.91 -6.98 11.95
N ILE A 6 9.68 -6.49 11.77
CA ILE A 6 8.51 -7.33 11.40
C ILE A 6 8.34 -7.42 9.89
N LEU A 7 8.65 -6.34 9.16
CA LEU A 7 8.59 -6.27 7.71
C LEU A 7 9.89 -5.69 7.18
N SER A 8 10.57 -6.44 6.32
CA SER A 8 11.70 -5.91 5.55
C SER A 8 11.21 -4.92 4.48
N PRO A 9 12.10 -4.09 3.91
CA PRO A 9 11.77 -3.24 2.77
C PRO A 9 11.15 -4.02 1.60
N GLU A 10 11.67 -5.23 1.32
CA GLU A 10 11.14 -6.12 0.29
C GLU A 10 9.73 -6.64 0.62
N ASP A 11 9.44 -6.92 1.89
CA ASP A 11 8.10 -7.35 2.34
C ASP A 11 7.07 -6.23 2.17
N ILE A 12 7.45 -5.00 2.49
CA ILE A 12 6.60 -3.82 2.27
C ILE A 12 6.33 -3.65 0.78
N ARG A 13 7.37 -3.70 -0.06
CA ARG A 13 7.22 -3.56 -1.51
C ARG A 13 6.27 -4.61 -2.09
N ARG A 14 6.47 -5.89 -1.74
CA ARG A 14 5.58 -6.99 -2.18
C ARG A 14 4.14 -6.78 -1.71
N SER A 15 3.97 -6.38 -0.44
CA SER A 15 2.65 -6.16 0.14
C SER A 15 1.91 -5.02 -0.58
N LEU A 16 2.60 -3.93 -0.90
CA LEU A 16 2.00 -2.81 -1.64
C LEU A 16 1.61 -3.22 -3.06
N SER A 17 2.45 -3.94 -3.79
CA SER A 17 2.10 -4.46 -5.12
C SER A 17 0.87 -5.38 -5.08
N ARG A 18 0.78 -6.26 -4.06
CA ARG A 18 -0.39 -7.12 -3.88
C ARG A 18 -1.66 -6.31 -3.63
N ILE A 19 -1.62 -5.32 -2.74
CA ILE A 19 -2.76 -4.43 -2.47
C ILE A 19 -3.18 -3.69 -3.75
N ALA A 20 -2.23 -3.20 -4.55
CA ALA A 20 -2.53 -2.53 -5.81
C ALA A 20 -3.26 -3.46 -6.79
N HIS A 21 -2.81 -4.70 -6.95
CA HIS A 21 -3.51 -5.69 -7.78
C HIS A 21 -4.91 -5.99 -7.26
N GLU A 22 -5.07 -6.19 -5.94
CA GLU A 22 -6.38 -6.42 -5.31
C GLU A 22 -7.33 -5.23 -5.54
N ILE A 23 -6.84 -3.99 -5.46
CA ILE A 23 -7.65 -2.80 -5.75
C ILE A 23 -8.13 -2.82 -7.21
N VAL A 24 -7.26 -3.12 -8.17
CA VAL A 24 -7.62 -3.15 -9.60
C VAL A 24 -8.60 -4.29 -9.91
N GLU A 25 -8.38 -5.48 -9.36
CA GLU A 25 -9.25 -6.64 -9.58
C GLU A 25 -10.66 -6.44 -8.99
N ASN A 26 -10.76 -5.74 -7.86
CA ASN A 26 -12.04 -5.49 -7.21
C ASN A 26 -12.79 -4.24 -7.74
N ASN A 27 -12.16 -3.42 -8.59
CA ASN A 27 -12.74 -2.19 -9.13
C ASN A 27 -12.70 -2.20 -10.66
N PRO A 28 -13.77 -2.69 -11.33
CA PRO A 28 -13.83 -2.82 -12.79
C PRO A 28 -13.68 -1.49 -13.54
N THR A 29 -14.05 -0.38 -12.90
CA THR A 29 -13.92 0.98 -13.42
C THR A 29 -13.04 1.78 -12.48
N LEU A 30 -11.86 2.18 -12.96
CA LEU A 30 -10.89 2.92 -12.15
C LEU A 30 -11.08 4.44 -12.21
N ASN A 31 -11.95 4.95 -13.08
CA ASN A 31 -12.11 6.39 -13.31
C ASN A 31 -12.57 7.17 -12.08
N ASP A 32 -13.34 6.53 -11.19
CA ASP A 32 -13.88 7.14 -9.98
C ASP A 32 -13.13 6.68 -8.71
N LEU A 33 -12.03 5.94 -8.89
CA LEU A 33 -11.24 5.44 -7.77
C LEU A 33 -10.25 6.51 -7.29
N VAL A 34 -10.27 6.79 -5.99
CA VAL A 34 -9.31 7.68 -5.32
C VAL A 34 -8.66 6.96 -4.15
N LEU A 35 -7.35 7.17 -3.99
CA LEU A 35 -6.61 6.76 -2.80
C LEU A 35 -6.52 7.92 -1.81
N VAL A 36 -6.90 7.68 -0.56
CA VAL A 36 -6.79 8.65 0.54
C VAL A 36 -5.78 8.16 1.55
N GLY A 37 -4.58 8.75 1.54
CA GLY A 37 -3.55 8.47 2.52
C GLY A 37 -3.87 9.09 3.88
N MET A 38 -4.21 8.27 4.88
CA MET A 38 -4.44 8.73 6.25
C MET A 38 -3.20 8.57 7.13
N ARG A 39 -2.98 9.53 8.05
CA ARG A 39 -1.78 9.62 8.92
C ARG A 39 -0.49 9.91 8.15
N THR A 40 0.53 10.39 8.84
CA THR A 40 1.77 10.92 8.25
C THR A 40 2.46 9.95 7.29
N ARG A 41 2.47 8.65 7.60
CA ARG A 41 3.07 7.62 6.73
C ARG A 41 2.10 7.02 5.70
N GLY A 42 0.80 7.30 5.79
CA GLY A 42 -0.17 6.83 4.79
C GLY A 42 -0.19 7.68 3.52
N VAL A 43 0.07 8.99 3.64
CA VAL A 43 0.17 9.91 2.48
C VAL A 43 1.20 9.43 1.44
N PRO A 44 2.47 9.14 1.81
CA PRO A 44 3.44 8.64 0.83
C PRO A 44 3.13 7.22 0.33
N LEU A 45 2.37 6.41 1.06
CA LEU A 45 1.96 5.08 0.60
C LEU A 45 0.85 5.17 -0.46
N ALA A 46 -0.03 6.17 -0.37
CA ALA A 46 -1.10 6.41 -1.33
C ALA A 46 -0.62 7.04 -2.65
N THR A 47 0.65 7.48 -2.73
CA THR A 47 1.22 8.20 -3.89
C THR A 47 2.29 7.40 -4.66
N ARG A 48 2.63 6.20 -4.19
CA ARG A 48 3.68 5.33 -4.78
C ARG A 48 3.09 4.29 -5.70
#